data_AF-A0AB40C7S6-F1
#
_entry.id   AF-A0AB40C7S6-F1
#
_cell.length_a   1.000
_cell.length_b   1.000
_cell.length_c   1.000
_cell.angle_alpha   90.00
_cell.angle_beta   90.00
_cell.angle_gamma   90.00
#
_symmetry.space_group_name_H-M   'P 1'
#
loop_
_entity.id
_entity.type
_entity.pdbx_description
1 polymer ?
#
loop_
_entity_poly.entity_id
_entity_poly.type
_entity_poly.pdbx_seq_one_letter_code
_entity_poly.pdbx_strand_id
1 'polypeptide(L)'
;MEWVHGYFKMCGIELDVVIGTALIDMYGKCGCLAGALEVFDEMPDKDVLAWTAMISAFAIHGFGEEAFALLEKMERQGTKPNQVTFGALLCACAHSAMVERDRWCFEAMKKVYIIEPQQQHYPCPAWWIYLEERAYLLRLHGNIELGERVAGRLIGMDPLNHAFYIILSDIYAKVDRFEDVKKVRKLMQEHGIKKTAPGCSSVEIDGEVREFSVKLAPCDDDVLDELVLILDLMYEELKIQ
;
A
#
# COMPACT_ATOMS: atom_id res chain seq x y z
N MET A 1 14.22 13.60 -28.43
CA MET A 1 14.89 12.58 -27.61
C MET A 1 15.42 11.44 -28.47
N GLU A 2 14.65 10.94 -29.44
CA GLU A 2 15.06 9.89 -30.41
C GLU A 2 16.41 10.14 -31.11
N TRP A 3 16.74 11.40 -31.42
CA TRP A 3 18.02 11.76 -32.06
C TRP A 3 19.26 11.35 -31.26
N VAL A 4 19.18 11.30 -29.91
CA VAL A 4 20.32 10.92 -29.07
C VAL A 4 20.60 9.42 -29.24
N HIS A 5 19.56 8.58 -29.15
CA HIS A 5 19.66 7.15 -29.39
C HIS A 5 20.05 6.83 -30.83
N GLY A 6 19.49 7.56 -31.81
CA GLY A 6 19.88 7.48 -33.22
C GLY A 6 21.33 7.88 -33.48
N TYR A 7 21.85 8.87 -32.74
CA TYR A 7 23.25 9.28 -32.81
C TYR A 7 24.20 8.19 -32.30
N PHE A 8 23.90 7.55 -31.17
CA PHE A 8 24.67 6.40 -30.69
C PHE A 8 24.70 5.25 -31.71
N LYS A 9 23.55 4.93 -32.32
CA LYS A 9 23.45 3.94 -33.41
C LYS A 9 24.31 4.32 -34.62
N MET A 10 24.23 5.56 -35.10
CA MET A 10 25.03 6.03 -36.24
C MET A 10 26.53 6.01 -35.97
N CYS A 11 26.94 6.27 -34.73
CA CYS A 11 28.35 6.24 -34.33
C CYS A 11 28.88 4.82 -34.05
N GLY A 12 28.02 3.79 -34.11
CA GLY A 12 28.39 2.41 -33.78
C GLY A 12 28.80 2.24 -32.32
N ILE A 13 28.30 3.10 -31.43
CA ILE A 13 28.58 3.02 -30.00
C ILE A 13 27.64 1.98 -29.40
N GLU A 14 28.20 0.93 -28.83
CA GLU A 14 27.44 -0.10 -28.14
C GLU A 14 26.77 0.48 -26.89
N LEU A 15 25.49 0.14 -26.69
CA LEU A 15 24.72 0.57 -25.52
C LEU A 15 25.10 -0.32 -24.33
N ASP A 16 26.24 -0.01 -23.72
CA ASP A 16 26.63 -0.64 -22.45
C ASP A 16 25.62 -0.31 -21.33
N VAL A 17 25.73 -1.04 -20.22
CA VAL A 17 24.84 -0.90 -19.06
C VAL A 17 24.73 0.55 -18.58
N VAL A 18 25.81 1.33 -18.64
CA VAL A 18 25.83 2.69 -18.10
C VAL A 18 25.05 3.63 -19.03
N ILE A 19 25.35 3.60 -20.32
CA ILE A 19 24.70 4.46 -21.33
C ILE A 19 23.24 4.06 -21.49
N GLY A 20 22.97 2.76 -21.59
CA GLY A 20 21.61 2.23 -21.74
C GLY A 20 20.71 2.61 -20.56
N THR A 21 21.19 2.42 -19.33
CA THR A 21 20.41 2.79 -18.12
C THR A 21 20.12 4.29 -18.06
N ALA A 22 21.08 5.14 -18.43
CA ALA A 22 20.88 6.59 -18.46
C ALA A 22 19.84 7.02 -19.52
N LEU A 23 19.84 6.38 -20.69
CA LEU A 23 18.84 6.63 -21.73
C LEU A 23 17.45 6.15 -21.31
N ILE A 24 17.34 5.00 -20.64
CA ILE A 24 16.08 4.49 -20.08
C ILE A 24 15.52 5.49 -19.06
N ASP A 25 16.32 5.95 -18.10
CA ASP A 25 15.90 6.93 -17.10
C ASP A 25 15.42 8.24 -17.75
N MET A 26 16.14 8.72 -18.76
CA MET A 26 15.75 9.90 -19.53
C MET A 26 14.41 9.71 -20.25
N TYR A 27 14.24 8.62 -21.01
CA TYR A 27 13.00 8.33 -21.72
C TYR A 27 11.82 8.11 -20.75
N GLY A 28 12.06 7.40 -19.65
CA GLY A 28 11.10 7.15 -18.59
C GLY A 28 10.59 8.44 -17.96
N LYS A 29 11.48 9.36 -17.57
CA LYS A 29 11.08 10.68 -17.02
C LYS A 29 10.27 11.53 -18.01
N CYS A 30 10.42 11.30 -19.31
CA CYS A 30 9.67 11.99 -20.35
C CYS A 30 8.37 11.27 -20.77
N GLY A 31 8.05 10.11 -20.18
CA GLY A 31 6.87 9.33 -20.56
C GLY A 31 6.98 8.61 -21.91
N CYS A 32 8.16 8.62 -22.54
CA CYS A 32 8.39 7.88 -23.78
C CYS A 32 8.77 6.44 -23.48
N LEU A 33 7.82 5.66 -22.98
CA LEU A 33 8.05 4.26 -22.59
C LEU A 33 8.46 3.37 -23.77
N ALA A 34 7.97 3.68 -24.98
CA ALA A 34 8.36 2.98 -26.20
C ALA A 34 9.87 3.14 -26.48
N GLY A 35 10.41 4.36 -26.37
CA GLY A 35 11.84 4.61 -26.56
C GLY A 35 12.68 3.99 -25.44
N ALA A 36 12.19 4.01 -24.19
CA ALA A 36 12.84 3.32 -23.08
C ALA A 36 12.93 1.80 -23.32
N LEU A 37 11.84 1.18 -23.78
CA LEU A 37 11.80 -0.24 -24.14
C LEU A 37 12.76 -0.57 -25.29
N GLU A 38 12.80 0.27 -26.34
CA GLU A 38 13.69 0.05 -27.48
C GLU A 38 15.15 0.04 -27.04
N VAL A 39 15.57 1.04 -26.24
CA VAL A 39 16.91 1.06 -25.65
C VAL A 39 17.15 -0.19 -24.80
N PHE A 40 16.21 -0.52 -23.92
CA PHE A 40 16.34 -1.65 -23.03
C PHE A 40 16.53 -2.96 -23.79
N ASP A 41 15.71 -3.25 -24.80
CA ASP A 41 15.81 -4.48 -25.58
C ASP A 41 17.11 -4.56 -26.40
N GLU A 42 17.66 -3.43 -26.84
CA GLU A 42 18.94 -3.36 -27.57
C GLU A 42 20.19 -3.59 -26.70
N MET A 43 20.11 -3.38 -25.39
CA MET A 43 21.24 -3.60 -24.49
C MET A 43 21.64 -5.09 -24.47
N PRO A 44 22.90 -5.44 -24.76
CA PRO A 44 23.36 -6.84 -24.77
C PRO A 44 23.31 -7.46 -23.38
N ASP A 45 23.69 -6.70 -22.36
CA ASP A 45 23.67 -7.09 -20.96
C ASP A 45 22.80 -6.11 -20.15
N LYS A 46 22.05 -6.65 -19.18
CA LYS A 46 21.14 -5.88 -18.31
C LYS A 46 21.41 -6.25 -16.87
N ASP A 47 21.89 -5.30 -16.10
CA ASP A 47 22.12 -5.47 -14.67
C ASP A 47 20.89 -5.04 -13.85
N VAL A 48 20.99 -5.15 -12.53
CA VAL A 48 19.92 -4.76 -11.60
C VAL A 48 19.49 -3.30 -11.79
N LEU A 49 20.40 -2.41 -12.20
CA LEU A 49 20.10 -0.99 -12.40
C LEU A 49 19.26 -0.78 -13.66
N ALA A 50 19.63 -1.40 -14.77
CA ALA A 50 18.86 -1.33 -16.02
C ALA A 50 17.43 -1.85 -15.83
N TRP A 51 17.27 -3.00 -15.16
CA TRP A 51 15.96 -3.56 -14.81
C TRP A 51 15.15 -2.64 -13.92
N THR A 52 15.77 -2.11 -12.86
CA THR A 52 15.09 -1.23 -11.91
C THR A 52 14.68 0.09 -12.55
N ALA A 53 15.50 0.64 -13.46
CA ALA A 53 15.16 1.85 -14.22
C ALA A 53 13.93 1.62 -15.11
N MET A 54 13.85 0.47 -15.78
CA MET A 54 12.71 0.14 -16.63
C MET A 54 11.42 -0.07 -15.81
N ILE A 55 11.49 -0.82 -14.70
CA ILE A 55 10.37 -1.01 -13.77
C ILE A 55 9.88 0.34 -13.22
N SER A 56 10.81 1.20 -12.82
CA SER A 56 10.49 2.55 -12.32
C SER A 56 9.80 3.40 -13.38
N ALA A 57 10.24 3.33 -14.64
CA ALA A 57 9.63 4.07 -15.73
C ALA A 57 8.15 3.67 -15.92
N PHE A 58 7.82 2.38 -15.89
CA PHE A 58 6.41 1.96 -15.95
C PHE A 58 5.62 2.36 -14.69
N ALA A 59 6.23 2.22 -13.50
CA ALA A 59 5.59 2.51 -12.22
C ALA A 59 5.13 3.98 -12.09
N ILE A 60 5.98 4.94 -12.47
CA ILE A 60 5.66 6.37 -12.35
C ILE A 60 4.54 6.81 -13.30
N HIS A 61 4.29 6.05 -14.37
CA HIS A 61 3.24 6.32 -15.35
C HIS A 61 1.97 5.48 -15.13
N GLY A 62 1.86 4.77 -14.00
CA GLY A 62 0.66 4.03 -13.61
C GLY A 62 0.47 2.69 -14.33
N PHE A 63 1.50 2.17 -14.97
CA PHE A 63 1.48 0.87 -15.65
C PHE A 63 1.98 -0.23 -14.70
N GLY A 64 1.21 -0.47 -13.64
CA GLY A 64 1.63 -1.34 -12.54
C GLY A 64 1.78 -2.80 -12.96
N GLU A 65 0.85 -3.36 -13.73
CA GLU A 65 0.93 -4.75 -14.20
C GLU A 65 2.15 -4.97 -15.10
N GLU A 66 2.49 -4.02 -15.96
CA GLU A 66 3.69 -4.06 -16.80
C GLU A 66 4.96 -4.00 -15.96
N ALA A 67 4.97 -3.21 -14.88
CA ALA A 67 6.08 -3.17 -13.93
C ALA A 67 6.30 -4.54 -13.24
N PHE A 68 5.22 -5.26 -12.86
CA PHE A 68 5.32 -6.62 -12.34
C PHE A 68 5.73 -7.64 -13.40
N ALA A 69 5.26 -7.50 -14.65
CA ALA A 69 5.70 -8.35 -15.74
C ALA A 69 7.22 -8.22 -16.01
N LEU A 70 7.77 -7.00 -15.86
CA LEU A 70 9.21 -6.77 -15.93
C LEU A 70 9.97 -7.39 -14.75
N LEU A 71 9.41 -7.36 -13.54
CA LEU A 71 9.98 -8.08 -12.39
C LEU A 71 10.08 -9.58 -12.67
N GLU A 72 9.01 -10.20 -13.17
CA GLU A 72 9.06 -11.63 -13.52
C GLU A 72 10.10 -11.91 -14.62
N LYS A 73 10.23 -11.02 -15.61
CA LYS A 73 11.24 -11.15 -16.67
C LYS A 73 12.67 -11.02 -16.12
N MET A 74 12.90 -10.07 -15.19
CA MET A 74 14.15 -9.86 -14.48
C MET A 74 14.59 -11.14 -13.75
N GLU A 75 13.67 -11.77 -13.02
CA GLU A 75 13.93 -13.00 -12.27
C GLU A 75 14.20 -14.20 -13.18
N ARG A 76 13.44 -14.35 -14.27
CA ARG A 76 13.67 -15.41 -15.27
C ARG A 76 15.05 -15.30 -15.93
N GLN A 77 15.60 -14.10 -16.02
CA GLN A 77 16.96 -13.85 -16.50
C GLN A 77 18.02 -13.97 -15.39
N GLY A 78 17.64 -14.39 -14.18
CA GLY A 78 18.55 -14.66 -13.07
C GLY A 78 19.04 -13.40 -12.34
N THR A 79 18.48 -12.23 -12.63
CA THR A 79 18.80 -11.00 -11.91
C THR A 79 17.85 -10.85 -10.72
N LYS A 80 18.38 -10.66 -9.52
CA LYS A 80 17.56 -10.52 -8.31
C LYS A 80 17.13 -9.06 -8.10
N PRO A 81 15.86 -8.79 -7.75
CA PRO A 81 15.43 -7.46 -7.36
C PRO A 81 16.15 -6.98 -6.11
N ASN A 82 16.35 -5.67 -5.99
CA ASN A 82 16.95 -5.04 -4.83
C ASN A 82 15.95 -4.12 -4.12
N GLN A 83 16.41 -3.42 -3.08
CA GLN A 83 15.60 -2.45 -2.33
C GLN A 83 14.91 -1.43 -3.24
N VAL A 84 15.62 -0.89 -4.22
CA VAL A 84 15.09 0.14 -5.13
C VAL A 84 14.04 -0.45 -6.07
N THR A 85 14.20 -1.69 -6.53
CA THR A 85 13.21 -2.41 -7.34
C THR A 85 11.87 -2.50 -6.60
N PHE A 86 11.88 -2.85 -5.31
CA PHE A 86 10.65 -2.93 -4.52
C PHE A 86 10.03 -1.57 -4.22
N GLY A 87 10.84 -0.52 -4.02
CA GLY A 87 10.34 0.85 -3.93
C GLY A 87 9.56 1.27 -5.18
N ALA A 88 10.06 0.93 -6.37
CA ALA A 88 9.38 1.21 -7.63
C ALA A 88 8.05 0.44 -7.75
N LEU A 89 8.02 -0.85 -7.36
CA LEU A 89 6.81 -1.67 -7.40
C LEU A 89 5.74 -1.21 -6.41
N LEU A 90 6.13 -0.80 -5.21
CA LEU A 90 5.20 -0.23 -4.22
C LEU A 90 4.63 1.10 -4.71
N CYS A 91 5.45 1.93 -5.36
CA CYS A 91 4.98 3.15 -6.02
C CYS A 91 3.96 2.85 -7.14
N ALA A 92 4.22 1.83 -7.97
CA ALA A 92 3.26 1.35 -8.96
C ALA A 92 1.93 0.89 -8.33
N CYS A 93 2.01 0.16 -7.22
CA CYS A 93 0.82 -0.31 -6.50
C CYS A 93 0.00 0.85 -5.94
N ALA A 94 0.66 1.89 -5.41
CA ALA A 94 0.01 3.09 -4.91
C ALA A 94 -0.71 3.87 -6.03
N HIS A 95 -0.07 4.03 -7.19
CA HIS A 95 -0.68 4.73 -8.33
C HIS A 95 -1.83 3.95 -8.98
N SER A 96 -1.77 2.61 -8.94
CA SER A 96 -2.72 1.73 -9.63
C SER A 96 -3.76 1.10 -8.69
N ALA A 97 -3.74 1.47 -7.40
CA ALA A 97 -4.57 0.91 -6.33
C ALA A 97 -4.49 -0.64 -6.21
N MET A 98 -3.32 -1.23 -6.44
CA MET A 98 -3.11 -2.70 -6.44
C MET A 98 -2.79 -3.22 -5.04
N VAL A 99 -3.81 -3.30 -4.18
CA VAL A 99 -3.64 -3.63 -2.74
C VAL A 99 -3.00 -5.00 -2.50
N GLU A 100 -3.40 -6.02 -3.26
CA GLU A 100 -2.85 -7.38 -3.09
C GLU A 100 -1.36 -7.46 -3.45
N ARG A 101 -0.96 -6.68 -4.47
CA ARG A 101 0.42 -6.64 -4.97
C ARG A 101 1.34 -5.81 -4.07
N ASP A 102 0.82 -4.73 -3.50
CA ASP A 102 1.50 -3.93 -2.47
C ASP A 102 1.88 -4.79 -1.27
N ARG A 103 0.91 -5.58 -0.78
CA ARG A 103 1.12 -6.56 0.29
C ARG A 103 2.16 -7.62 -0.10
N TRP A 104 2.01 -8.20 -1.29
CA TRP A 104 2.96 -9.20 -1.78
C TRP A 104 4.39 -8.63 -1.80
N CYS A 105 4.58 -7.40 -2.26
CA CYS A 105 5.89 -6.76 -2.28
C CYS A 105 6.51 -6.71 -0.88
N PHE A 106 5.77 -6.24 0.13
CA PHE A 106 6.27 -6.13 1.50
C PHE A 106 6.65 -7.50 2.10
N GLU A 107 5.80 -8.51 1.92
CA GLU A 107 6.05 -9.87 2.40
C GLU A 107 7.22 -10.53 1.66
N ALA A 108 7.27 -10.39 0.34
CA ALA A 108 8.29 -10.98 -0.50
C ALA A 108 9.67 -10.37 -0.19
N MET A 109 9.76 -9.05 0.03
CA MET A 109 11.00 -8.40 0.47
C MET A 109 11.61 -9.13 1.66
N LYS A 110 10.85 -9.38 2.73
CA LYS A 110 11.36 -10.02 3.95
C LYS A 110 11.61 -11.52 3.76
N LYS A 111 10.61 -12.25 3.25
CA LYS A 111 10.58 -13.73 3.28
C LYS A 111 11.33 -14.37 2.11
N VAL A 112 11.27 -13.76 0.94
CA VAL A 112 11.80 -14.34 -0.31
C VAL A 112 13.16 -13.73 -0.65
N TYR A 113 13.27 -12.41 -0.60
CA TYR A 113 14.48 -11.71 -1.03
C TYR A 113 15.41 -11.33 0.12
N ILE A 114 14.96 -11.47 1.37
CA ILE A 114 15.72 -11.14 2.59
C ILE A 114 16.24 -9.70 2.52
N ILE A 115 15.33 -8.80 2.14
CA ILE A 115 15.53 -7.37 2.02
C ILE A 115 14.79 -6.71 3.17
N GLU A 116 15.51 -5.94 3.99
CA GLU A 116 14.88 -5.12 5.03
C GLU A 116 14.11 -3.95 4.39
N PRO A 117 12.82 -3.77 4.74
CA PRO A 117 12.06 -2.59 4.35
C PRO A 117 12.64 -1.33 4.99
N GLN A 118 12.49 -0.20 4.29
CA GLN A 118 12.84 1.13 4.79
C GLN A 118 11.55 1.95 4.88
N GLN A 119 11.58 3.14 5.49
CA GLN A 119 10.39 4.00 5.64
C GLN A 119 9.58 4.15 4.32
N GLN A 120 10.26 4.29 3.19
CA GLN A 120 9.65 4.41 1.86
C GLN A 120 8.97 3.13 1.33
N HIS A 121 9.23 1.98 1.96
CA HIS A 121 8.68 0.67 1.60
C HIS A 121 7.52 0.24 2.51
N TYR A 122 7.20 1.02 3.54
CA TYR A 122 5.97 0.77 4.29
C TYR A 122 4.78 1.09 3.39
N PRO A 123 3.74 0.25 3.39
CA PRO A 123 2.58 0.45 2.55
C PRO A 123 2.01 1.87 2.67
N CYS A 124 1.57 2.41 1.53
CA CYS A 124 1.04 3.76 1.38
C CYS A 124 -0.03 4.10 2.45
N PRO A 125 -0.25 5.38 2.83
CA PRO A 125 -1.42 5.79 3.62
C PRO A 125 -2.77 5.34 3.02
N ALA A 126 -2.85 5.02 1.73
CA ALA A 126 -4.02 4.38 1.13
C ALA A 126 -4.28 2.96 1.68
N TRP A 127 -3.23 2.23 2.08
CA TRP A 127 -3.36 0.97 2.82
C TRP A 127 -3.91 1.18 4.23
N TRP A 128 -3.59 2.32 4.87
CA TRP A 128 -4.22 2.72 6.13
C TRP A 128 -5.71 2.99 5.95
N ILE A 129 -6.11 3.66 4.87
CA ILE A 129 -7.52 3.86 4.51
C ILE A 129 -8.20 2.51 4.20
N TYR A 130 -7.50 1.58 3.55
CA TYR A 130 -8.00 0.22 3.29
C TYR A 130 -8.15 -0.60 4.58
N LEU A 131 -7.22 -0.45 5.53
CA LEU A 131 -7.30 -1.01 6.89
C LEU A 131 -8.44 -0.37 7.69
N GLU A 132 -8.66 0.95 7.56
CA GLU A 132 -9.79 1.66 8.17
C GLU A 132 -11.13 1.19 7.57
N GLU A 133 -11.21 1.03 6.24
CA GLU A 133 -12.39 0.53 5.53
C GLU A 133 -12.68 -0.95 5.88
N ARG A 134 -11.64 -1.80 6.02
CA ARG A 134 -11.80 -3.20 6.43
C ARG A 134 -12.03 -3.37 7.94
N ALA A 135 -11.44 -2.54 8.79
CA ALA A 135 -11.81 -2.46 10.20
C ALA A 135 -13.27 -1.97 10.35
N TYR A 136 -13.73 -1.12 9.45
CA TYR A 136 -15.14 -0.79 9.30
C TYR A 136 -15.97 -1.98 8.80
N LEU A 137 -15.45 -2.90 7.99
CA LEU A 137 -16.14 -4.17 7.70
C LEU A 137 -16.23 -5.08 8.94
N LEU A 138 -15.27 -5.07 9.87
CA LEU A 138 -15.41 -5.76 11.18
C LEU A 138 -16.61 -5.23 11.99
N ARG A 139 -16.95 -3.93 11.86
CA ARG A 139 -18.19 -3.31 12.39
C ARG A 139 -19.43 -4.08 11.92
N LEU A 140 -19.42 -4.62 10.70
CA LEU A 140 -20.56 -5.31 10.10
C LEU A 140 -20.59 -6.81 10.47
N HIS A 141 -19.44 -7.48 10.53
CA HIS A 141 -19.36 -8.95 10.66
C HIS A 141 -19.45 -9.52 12.09
N GLY A 142 -19.57 -8.69 13.14
CA GLY A 142 -20.05 -9.16 14.45
C GLY A 142 -19.06 -9.99 15.28
N ASN A 143 -17.82 -10.18 14.84
CA ASN A 143 -16.74 -10.75 15.65
C ASN A 143 -16.08 -9.65 16.50
N ILE A 144 -16.65 -9.44 17.70
CA ILE A 144 -16.30 -8.34 18.61
C ILE A 144 -14.86 -8.47 19.12
N GLU A 145 -14.45 -9.68 19.50
CA GLU A 145 -13.12 -9.94 20.05
C GLU A 145 -12.01 -9.63 19.03
N LEU A 146 -12.27 -9.93 17.76
CA LEU A 146 -11.37 -9.58 16.67
C LEU A 146 -11.34 -8.07 16.43
N GLY A 147 -12.51 -7.43 16.39
CA GLY A 147 -12.64 -5.98 16.24
C GLY A 147 -11.93 -5.19 17.35
N GLU A 148 -12.02 -5.65 18.60
CA GLU A 148 -11.32 -5.07 19.75
C GLU A 148 -9.80 -5.19 19.61
N ARG A 149 -9.28 -6.36 19.21
CA ARG A 149 -7.85 -6.56 18.99
C ARG A 149 -7.31 -5.65 17.90
N VAL A 150 -7.98 -5.60 16.74
CA VAL A 150 -7.58 -4.76 15.61
C VAL A 150 -7.60 -3.28 15.99
N ALA A 151 -8.70 -2.79 16.56
CA ALA A 151 -8.82 -1.39 16.94
C ALA A 151 -7.83 -0.99 18.05
N GLY A 152 -7.55 -1.89 19.01
CA GLY A 152 -6.53 -1.67 20.04
C GLY A 152 -5.12 -1.52 19.47
N ARG A 153 -4.77 -2.31 18.43
CA ARG A 153 -3.49 -2.15 17.72
C ARG A 153 -3.42 -0.84 16.96
N LEU A 154 -4.46 -0.48 16.22
CA LEU A 154 -4.54 0.78 15.48
C LEU A 154 -4.37 2.00 16.39
N ILE A 155 -5.05 2.03 17.54
CA ILE A 155 -4.86 3.07 18.57
C ILE A 155 -3.41 3.10 19.08
N GLY A 156 -2.80 1.92 19.27
CA GLY A 156 -1.40 1.82 19.65
C GLY A 156 -0.42 2.35 18.60
N MET A 157 -0.78 2.32 17.32
CA MET A 157 0.05 2.79 16.20
C MET A 157 -0.06 4.30 15.98
N ASP A 158 -1.28 4.83 15.94
CA ASP A 158 -1.53 6.28 15.92
C ASP A 158 -2.55 6.67 16.99
N PRO A 159 -2.07 6.98 18.21
CA PRO A 159 -2.94 7.35 19.32
C PRO A 159 -3.69 8.66 19.10
N LEU A 160 -3.33 9.48 18.11
CA LEU A 160 -3.97 10.77 17.83
C LEU A 160 -5.06 10.67 16.76
N ASN A 161 -5.14 9.55 16.04
CA ASN A 161 -6.18 9.34 15.03
C ASN A 161 -7.53 9.01 15.69
N HIS A 162 -8.44 9.97 15.64
CA HIS A 162 -9.79 9.86 16.19
C HIS A 162 -10.66 8.74 15.57
N ALA A 163 -10.40 8.33 14.33
CA ALA A 163 -11.19 7.31 13.63
C ALA A 163 -11.16 5.96 14.38
N PHE A 164 -10.03 5.61 14.97
CA PHE A 164 -9.85 4.33 15.68
C PHE A 164 -10.66 4.22 16.96
N TYR A 165 -10.74 5.32 17.71
CA TYR A 165 -11.57 5.40 18.90
C TYR A 165 -13.06 5.34 18.57
N ILE A 166 -13.46 5.90 17.41
CA ILE A 166 -14.85 5.81 16.93
C ILE A 166 -15.18 4.37 16.54
N ILE A 167 -14.31 3.70 15.77
CA ILE A 167 -14.48 2.30 15.39
C ILE A 167 -14.63 1.41 16.63
N LEU A 168 -13.75 1.53 17.62
CA LEU A 168 -13.82 0.76 18.86
C LEU A 168 -15.08 1.07 19.68
N SER A 169 -15.48 2.35 19.74
CA SER A 169 -16.73 2.77 20.41
C SER A 169 -17.96 2.16 19.75
N ASP A 170 -18.00 2.11 18.42
CA ASP A 170 -19.12 1.55 17.67
C ASP A 170 -19.18 0.02 17.81
N ILE A 171 -18.03 -0.67 17.82
CA ILE A 171 -17.93 -2.11 18.09
C ILE A 171 -18.54 -2.44 19.45
N TYR A 172 -18.18 -1.69 20.50
CA TYR A 172 -18.77 -1.87 21.83
C TYR A 172 -20.26 -1.51 21.89
N ALA A 173 -20.67 -0.44 21.21
CA ALA A 173 -22.08 -0.02 21.18
C ALA A 173 -22.98 -1.06 20.51
N LYS A 174 -22.49 -1.75 19.47
CA LYS A 174 -23.24 -2.81 18.76
C LYS A 174 -23.63 -3.99 19.65
N VAL A 175 -22.90 -4.21 20.75
CA VAL A 175 -23.14 -5.31 21.70
C VAL A 175 -23.47 -4.82 23.10
N ASP A 176 -24.07 -3.63 23.17
CA ASP A 176 -24.57 -3.00 24.40
C ASP A 176 -23.52 -2.84 25.52
N ARG A 177 -22.23 -2.87 25.18
CA ARG A 177 -21.11 -2.64 26.12
C ARG A 177 -20.86 -1.14 26.32
N PHE A 178 -21.89 -0.41 26.71
CA PHE A 178 -21.84 1.05 26.85
C PHE A 178 -20.84 1.55 27.89
N GLU A 179 -20.50 0.73 28.89
CA GLU A 179 -19.44 1.08 29.84
C GLU A 179 -18.07 1.12 29.17
N ASP A 180 -17.80 0.23 28.21
CA ASP A 180 -16.54 0.26 27.46
C ASP A 180 -16.52 1.42 26.45
N VAL A 181 -17.67 1.77 25.87
CA VAL A 181 -17.82 3.01 25.07
C VAL A 181 -17.42 4.24 25.88
N LYS A 182 -17.84 4.34 27.15
CA LYS A 182 -17.45 5.45 28.04
C LYS A 182 -15.94 5.45 28.30
N LYS A 183 -15.32 4.29 28.51
CA LYS A 183 -13.87 4.17 28.68
C LYS A 183 -13.11 4.64 27.44
N VAL A 184 -13.53 4.24 26.25
CA VAL A 184 -12.91 4.66 24.98
C VAL A 184 -13.04 6.16 24.78
N ARG A 185 -14.21 6.75 25.06
CA ARG A 185 -14.41 8.20 25.01
C ARG A 185 -13.56 8.97 26.01
N LYS A 186 -13.35 8.40 27.21
CA LYS A 186 -12.45 8.97 28.21
C LYS A 186 -10.99 8.89 27.75
N LEU A 187 -10.57 7.76 27.18
CA LEU A 187 -9.24 7.57 26.61
C LEU A 187 -8.97 8.57 25.48
N MET A 188 -9.94 8.80 24.60
CA MET A 188 -9.87 9.81 23.54
C MET A 188 -9.67 11.23 24.11
N GLN A 189 -10.35 11.57 25.21
CA GLN A 189 -10.18 12.87 25.90
C GLN A 189 -8.81 12.98 26.59
N GLU A 190 -8.32 11.90 27.20
CA GLU A 190 -6.99 11.83 27.84
C GLU A 190 -5.87 12.04 26.81
N HIS A 191 -6.05 11.55 25.58
CA HIS A 191 -5.13 11.81 24.46
C HIS A 191 -5.29 13.21 23.83
N GLY A 192 -6.14 14.08 24.40
CA GLY A 192 -6.34 15.45 23.91
C GLY A 192 -7.12 15.56 22.61
N ILE A 193 -7.75 14.47 22.16
CA ILE A 193 -8.46 14.40 20.90
C ILE A 193 -9.85 15.02 21.08
N LYS A 194 -10.05 16.17 20.44
CA LYS A 194 -11.36 16.84 20.42
C LYS A 194 -12.15 16.32 19.23
N LYS A 195 -13.35 15.81 19.50
CA LYS A 195 -14.31 15.35 18.49
C LYS A 195 -14.57 16.46 17.44
N THR A 196 -14.17 16.25 16.20
CA THR A 196 -14.68 17.02 15.05
C THR A 196 -16.03 16.43 14.65
N ALA A 197 -17.09 16.97 15.26
CA ALA A 197 -18.52 16.74 14.99
C ALA A 197 -19.05 15.29 15.22
N PRO A 198 -20.32 15.12 15.62
CA PRO A 198 -21.00 13.82 15.59
C PRO A 198 -21.35 13.45 14.14
N GLY A 199 -20.83 12.33 13.65
CA GLY A 199 -21.34 11.70 12.43
C GLY A 199 -22.54 10.81 12.75
N CYS A 200 -23.75 11.36 12.68
CA CYS A 200 -24.99 10.58 12.48
C CYS A 200 -25.94 11.41 11.60
N SER A 201 -26.30 10.91 10.43
CA SER A 201 -27.46 11.40 9.66
C SER A 201 -28.63 10.46 9.89
N SER A 202 -29.38 10.71 10.96
CA SER A 202 -30.74 10.21 11.16
C SER A 202 -31.70 11.31 10.69
N VAL A 203 -32.64 10.98 9.81
CA VAL A 203 -33.72 11.91 9.47
C VAL A 203 -35.00 11.38 10.11
N GLU A 204 -35.62 12.21 10.94
CA GLU A 204 -36.95 11.96 11.51
C GLU A 204 -37.98 12.55 10.56
N ILE A 205 -38.81 11.68 9.98
CA ILE A 205 -39.96 12.08 9.14
C ILE A 205 -41.19 11.47 9.81
N ASP A 206 -42.13 12.32 10.23
CA ASP A 206 -43.39 11.93 10.86
C ASP A 206 -43.27 11.02 12.10
N GLY A 207 -42.24 11.24 12.93
CA GLY A 207 -42.02 10.48 14.17
C GLY A 207 -41.38 9.11 13.97
N GLU A 208 -41.01 8.75 12.73
CA GLU A 208 -40.20 7.57 12.43
C GLU A 208 -38.75 7.98 12.14
N VAL A 209 -37.82 7.33 12.84
CA VAL A 209 -36.38 7.47 12.61
C VAL A 209 -35.97 6.48 11.53
N ARG A 210 -35.50 6.98 10.37
CA ARG A 210 -34.93 6.12 9.32
C ARG A 210 -33.41 6.15 9.32
N GLU A 211 -32.83 4.96 9.37
CA GLU A 211 -31.38 4.73 9.32
C GLU A 211 -30.96 4.32 7.90
N PHE A 212 -29.93 4.97 7.38
CA PHE A 212 -29.38 4.67 6.05
C PHE A 212 -28.01 3.99 6.20
N SER A 213 -27.93 2.72 5.81
CA SER A 213 -26.67 1.97 5.76
C SER A 213 -26.37 1.51 4.34
N VAL A 214 -25.11 1.69 3.92
CA VAL A 214 -24.59 1.15 2.65
C VAL A 214 -24.31 -0.34 2.85
N LYS A 215 -24.94 -1.20 2.05
CA LYS A 215 -24.61 -2.64 2.01
C LYS A 215 -23.53 -2.86 0.95
N LEU A 216 -22.38 -3.39 1.37
CA LEU A 216 -21.34 -3.96 0.50
C LEU A 216 -21.23 -5.47 0.73
N ALA A 217 -20.71 -6.16 -0.30
CA ALA A 217 -20.71 -7.60 -0.46
C ALA A 217 -20.03 -8.37 0.69
N PRO A 218 -20.43 -9.63 0.96
CA PRO A 218 -19.83 -10.45 2.00
C PRO A 218 -18.34 -10.72 1.70
N CYS A 219 -17.50 -10.64 2.74
CA CYS A 219 -16.08 -10.97 2.70
C CYS A 219 -15.86 -12.32 3.41
N ASP A 220 -14.92 -13.12 2.89
CA ASP A 220 -14.51 -14.41 3.47
C ASP A 220 -13.71 -14.20 4.77
N ASP A 221 -14.04 -14.97 5.81
CA ASP A 221 -13.48 -14.86 7.16
C ASP A 221 -11.94 -15.10 7.21
N ASP A 222 -11.38 -15.85 6.26
CA ASP A 222 -9.95 -16.17 6.19
C ASP A 222 -9.04 -14.94 6.02
N VAL A 223 -9.58 -13.84 5.49
CA VAL A 223 -8.83 -12.60 5.23
C VAL A 223 -8.62 -11.79 6.52
N LEU A 224 -9.43 -12.03 7.54
CA LEU A 224 -9.45 -11.23 8.77
C LEU A 224 -8.36 -11.65 9.77
N ASP A 225 -8.07 -12.96 9.87
CA ASP A 225 -6.98 -13.47 10.72
C ASP A 225 -5.61 -13.05 10.17
N GLU A 226 -5.48 -12.95 8.84
CA GLU A 226 -4.28 -12.45 8.19
C GLU A 226 -4.00 -10.97 8.48
N LEU A 227 -5.05 -10.14 8.62
CA LEU A 227 -4.91 -8.70 8.93
C LEU A 227 -4.35 -8.48 10.33
N VAL A 228 -4.77 -9.30 11.31
CA VAL A 228 -4.24 -9.24 12.69
C VAL A 228 -2.76 -9.55 12.71
N LEU A 229 -2.34 -10.60 11.99
CA LEU A 229 -0.95 -11.02 11.91
C LEU A 229 -0.05 -9.92 11.35
N ILE A 230 -0.52 -9.19 10.33
CA ILE A 230 0.25 -8.08 9.75
C ILE A 230 0.31 -6.88 10.70
N LEU A 231 -0.82 -6.51 11.33
CA LEU A 231 -0.84 -5.43 12.32
C LEU A 231 0.10 -5.73 13.50
N ASP A 232 0.16 -6.99 13.95
CA ASP A 232 1.07 -7.43 15.00
C ASP A 232 2.54 -7.26 14.57
N LEU A 233 2.90 -7.70 13.35
CA LEU A 233 4.26 -7.55 12.81
C LEU A 233 4.67 -6.08 12.69
N MET A 234 3.79 -5.22 12.20
CA MET A 234 4.07 -3.77 12.10
C MET A 234 4.25 -3.11 13.47
N TYR A 235 3.39 -3.47 14.42
CA TYR A 235 3.40 -2.87 15.76
C TYR A 235 4.66 -3.26 16.53
N GLU A 236 5.14 -4.50 16.38
CA GLU A 236 6.42 -4.92 16.98
C GLU A 236 7.62 -4.20 16.37
N GLU A 237 7.62 -3.98 15.05
CA GLU A 237 8.71 -3.27 14.37
C GLU A 237 8.79 -1.79 14.74
N LEU A 238 7.65 -1.12 14.94
CA LEU A 238 7.60 0.29 15.35
C LEU A 238 7.98 0.52 16.83
N LYS A 239 8.01 -0.54 17.66
CA LYS A 239 8.43 -0.47 19.07
C LYS A 239 9.94 -0.57 19.29
N ILE A 240 10.72 -0.87 18.25
CA ILE A 240 12.17 -1.07 18.34
C ILE A 240 12.96 0.23 18.06
N GLN A 241 12.29 1.37 17.81
CA GLN A 241 12.90 2.71 17.74
C GLN A 241 12.65 3.50 19.03
#